data_AF-A0A501WBR5-F1
#
_entry.id   AF-A0A501WBR5-F1
#
_cell.length_a   1.000
_cell.length_b   1.000
_cell.length_c   1.000
_cell.angle_alpha   90.00
_cell.angle_beta   90.00
_cell.angle_gamma   90.00
#
_symmetry.space_group_name_H-M   'P 1'
#
loop_
_entity.id
_entity.type
_entity.pdbx_description
1 polymer ?
#
loop_
_entity_poly.entity_id
_entity_poly.type
_entity_poly.pdbx_seq_one_letter_code
_entity_poly.pdbx_strand_id
1 'polypeptide(L)'
;MILNIIKAIATILPVVGMSALFSCQSSSAQDQVNTAGVETITILQTADIHGQLLPHKEFFIEDGQFRFKERGGLAHIQTIFKQVKAENPGGTVIVDGGDLIQGSAVAALSEGAVFGPVIKAMDYDFLIPGNWEVIFGSEKMQSVLKSYNKPVICANIYDEATTHMLYQPYLIKEVKGVKLGFISYNDPEVPIRQNPAFSKGLIFKGLEDNLQPLIKELKEEKGVDILFLVTHLGISKQIYLADQPEVAGVDFILGNDTHERIRQPLKRTYAQVVEPGAFASFVGRLDLEVKDGKIVGQRYELIDVDPTQYPADPVVQQIVEEQMAPYKTQMEKVLGYTATPLYRYLVVENPMDNMITDAVRWKTGVDVAISNGFRFSTPVVPDATGKAPITYSDIWNMLPVNENVKTGKAKGRQIQEWMEKELHNVFAEQPLERFGGWVIRFSGMEMTFNANAPKGQRVQSIRIGGQPLDPERVYTMAACLRRGEPDHMLCRMPNAQDPQVLDYTIHDVMEEYLKVHGTVSPKTDGRAVALDLPAPVLSQVPNVDYVFR
;
A
#
# COMPACT_ATOMS: atom_id res chain seq x y z
N MET A 1 -48.02 26.98 37.78
CA MET A 1 -49.49 26.95 37.87
C MET A 1 -49.93 25.63 37.22
N ILE A 2 -50.37 24.66 38.04
CA ILE A 2 -51.33 23.55 37.81
C ILE A 2 -51.26 22.75 36.48
N LEU A 3 -51.44 21.42 36.36
CA LEU A 3 -51.33 20.17 37.14
C LEU A 3 -51.89 19.05 36.21
N ASN A 4 -51.53 17.78 36.46
CA ASN A 4 -52.19 16.48 36.10
C ASN A 4 -51.42 15.62 35.07
N ILE A 5 -50.75 14.50 35.41
CA ILE A 5 -51.03 13.31 36.25
C ILE A 5 -52.12 12.39 35.69
N ILE A 6 -51.71 11.20 35.21
CA ILE A 6 -52.33 9.91 35.54
C ILE A 6 -51.22 8.86 35.75
N LYS A 7 -51.19 8.29 36.96
CA LYS A 7 -50.56 7.01 37.35
C LYS A 7 -51.65 5.95 37.42
N ALA A 8 -51.32 4.69 37.12
CA ALA A 8 -52.00 3.54 37.71
C ALA A 8 -50.95 2.48 38.09
N ILE A 9 -51.08 1.97 39.32
CA ILE A 9 -50.17 1.07 40.05
C ILE A 9 -50.95 -0.19 40.46
N ALA A 10 -50.20 -1.30 40.57
CA ALA A 10 -50.39 -2.48 41.41
C ALA A 10 -51.37 -3.57 40.94
N THR A 11 -50.92 -4.83 40.94
CA THR A 11 -51.02 -5.69 42.14
C THR A 11 -50.01 -6.86 42.06
N ILE A 12 -49.35 -7.14 43.19
CA ILE A 12 -48.51 -8.33 43.48
C ILE A 12 -49.31 -9.17 44.48
N LEU A 13 -49.33 -10.52 44.36
CA LEU A 13 -48.97 -11.51 45.41
C LEU A 13 -49.30 -12.98 44.99
N PRO A 14 -48.71 -14.00 45.65
CA PRO A 14 -48.20 -15.26 45.08
C PRO A 14 -48.97 -16.51 45.55
N VAL A 15 -48.70 -17.68 44.93
CA VAL A 15 -48.91 -19.00 45.57
C VAL A 15 -47.83 -20.01 45.10
N VAL A 16 -47.39 -20.79 46.08
CA VAL A 16 -46.36 -21.82 46.12
C VAL A 16 -46.81 -23.15 45.49
N GLY A 17 -45.88 -23.77 44.74
CA GLY A 17 -45.54 -25.21 44.64
C GLY A 17 -46.61 -26.31 44.52
N MET A 18 -46.46 -27.15 43.49
CA MET A 18 -46.40 -28.62 43.64
C MET A 18 -45.86 -29.32 42.37
N SER A 19 -45.10 -30.38 42.61
CA SER A 19 -44.31 -31.27 41.74
C SER A 19 -45.09 -32.26 40.86
N ALA A 20 -44.39 -32.82 39.85
CA ALA A 20 -44.59 -34.09 39.09
C ALA A 20 -44.73 -33.84 37.55
N LEU A 21 -44.14 -34.54 36.57
CA LEU A 21 -43.30 -35.73 36.39
C LEU A 21 -42.76 -35.72 34.93
N PHE A 22 -41.56 -36.26 34.71
CA PHE A 22 -41.01 -36.99 33.55
C PHE A 22 -41.21 -36.55 32.07
N SER A 23 -40.04 -36.38 31.43
CA SER A 23 -39.61 -36.99 30.14
C SER A 23 -40.25 -36.54 28.83
N CYS A 24 -39.49 -35.86 27.97
CA CYS A 24 -38.81 -36.53 26.85
C CYS A 24 -37.87 -35.57 26.10
N GLN A 25 -36.80 -36.17 25.58
CA GLN A 25 -35.70 -35.57 24.84
C GLN A 25 -36.16 -34.83 23.57
N SER A 26 -35.52 -33.69 23.32
CA SER A 26 -35.19 -33.28 21.96
C SER A 26 -33.85 -32.54 22.02
N SER A 27 -32.77 -33.31 22.06
CA SER A 27 -31.45 -32.81 21.67
C SER A 27 -31.56 -32.43 20.20
N SER A 28 -31.56 -31.14 19.92
CA SER A 28 -31.24 -30.64 18.59
C SER A 28 -29.87 -31.20 18.23
N ALA A 29 -29.83 -32.05 17.19
CA ALA A 29 -28.60 -32.49 16.57
C ALA A 29 -27.82 -31.23 16.16
N GLN A 30 -26.80 -30.89 16.94
CA GLN A 30 -25.66 -30.17 16.39
C GLN A 30 -25.03 -31.15 15.41
N ASP A 31 -24.97 -30.78 14.14
CA ASP A 31 -24.11 -31.42 13.16
C ASP A 31 -22.68 -31.39 13.73
N GLN A 32 -22.27 -32.49 14.36
CA GLN A 32 -20.86 -32.76 14.63
C GLN A 32 -20.21 -33.00 13.27
N VAL A 33 -19.71 -31.91 12.67
CA VAL A 33 -18.79 -32.01 11.55
C VAL A 33 -17.63 -32.89 12.02
N ASN A 34 -17.47 -34.04 11.38
CA ASN A 34 -16.41 -34.98 11.71
C ASN A 34 -15.07 -34.36 11.29
N THR A 35 -14.38 -33.72 12.22
CA THR A 35 -13.08 -33.02 12.01
C THR A 35 -11.89 -33.98 11.99
N ALA A 36 -12.11 -35.30 12.02
CA ALA A 36 -11.02 -36.26 11.96
C ALA A 36 -10.19 -36.09 10.67
N GLY A 37 -8.90 -35.78 10.85
CA GLY A 37 -7.94 -35.59 9.77
C GLY A 37 -7.99 -34.23 9.07
N VAL A 38 -8.66 -33.22 9.66
CA VAL A 38 -8.63 -31.83 9.17
C VAL A 38 -7.63 -31.03 10.01
N GLU A 39 -6.63 -30.46 9.36
CA GLU A 39 -5.65 -29.57 9.96
C GLU A 39 -5.95 -28.12 9.62
N THR A 40 -5.84 -27.23 10.61
CA THR A 40 -5.93 -25.77 10.38
C THR A 40 -4.54 -25.19 10.15
N ILE A 41 -4.36 -24.54 9.00
CA ILE A 41 -3.17 -23.78 8.62
C ILE A 41 -3.55 -22.32 8.50
N THR A 42 -2.76 -21.44 9.10
CA THR A 42 -2.99 -19.98 9.05
C THR A 42 -1.86 -19.29 8.31
N ILE A 43 -2.18 -18.46 7.33
CA ILE A 43 -1.24 -17.54 6.69
C ILE A 43 -1.52 -16.13 7.20
N LEU A 44 -0.50 -15.47 7.75
CA LEU A 44 -0.53 -14.05 8.08
C LEU A 44 0.30 -13.27 7.05
N GLN A 45 -0.30 -12.24 6.47
CA GLN A 45 0.32 -11.39 5.47
C GLN A 45 0.34 -9.93 5.95
N THR A 46 1.52 -9.33 5.94
CA THR A 46 1.69 -7.87 5.91
C THR A 46 2.28 -7.46 4.56
N ALA A 47 2.14 -6.19 4.21
CA ALA A 47 2.71 -5.64 2.99
C ALA A 47 2.78 -4.11 3.11
N ASP A 48 3.58 -3.48 2.26
CA ASP A 48 3.53 -2.04 2.02
C ASP A 48 3.64 -1.25 3.33
N ILE A 49 4.49 -1.71 4.25
CA ILE A 49 4.66 -1.13 5.58
C ILE A 49 5.15 0.32 5.46
N HIS A 50 5.86 0.64 4.38
CA HIS A 50 6.36 1.98 4.07
C HIS A 50 6.97 2.67 5.29
N GLY A 51 7.84 1.93 5.99
CA GLY A 51 8.66 2.42 7.08
C GLY A 51 7.90 2.88 8.33
N GLN A 52 6.61 2.59 8.44
CA GLN A 52 5.77 2.98 9.57
C GLN A 52 6.00 2.03 10.75
N LEU A 53 6.95 2.40 11.61
CA LEU A 53 7.28 1.63 12.82
C LEU A 53 6.28 1.82 13.97
N LEU A 54 5.60 2.98 14.01
CA LEU A 54 4.73 3.41 15.09
C LEU A 54 3.26 3.49 14.63
N PRO A 55 2.31 3.48 15.59
CA PRO A 55 0.93 3.84 15.29
C PRO A 55 0.80 5.24 14.67
N HIS A 56 -0.16 5.39 13.78
CA HIS A 56 -0.42 6.64 13.06
C HIS A 56 -1.93 6.78 12.76
N LYS A 57 -2.35 7.94 12.25
CA LYS A 57 -3.72 8.12 11.76
C LYS A 57 -3.87 7.41 10.41
N GLU A 58 -4.77 6.45 10.32
CA GLU A 58 -5.13 5.73 9.11
C GLU A 58 -6.52 6.16 8.63
N PHE A 59 -6.74 6.16 7.31
CA PHE A 59 -7.98 6.59 6.67
C PHE A 59 -9.02 5.47 6.64
N PHE A 60 -10.27 5.79 6.96
CA PHE A 60 -11.43 4.90 6.92
C PHE A 60 -12.64 5.60 6.33
N ILE A 61 -13.60 4.80 5.84
CA ILE A 61 -14.92 5.30 5.44
C ILE A 61 -15.98 4.65 6.32
N GLU A 62 -16.70 5.48 7.07
CA GLU A 62 -17.79 5.04 7.95
C GLU A 62 -19.02 5.90 7.71
N ASP A 63 -20.16 5.26 7.45
CA ASP A 63 -21.44 5.93 7.14
C ASP A 63 -21.32 6.97 6.02
N GLY A 64 -20.48 6.69 5.00
CA GLY A 64 -20.20 7.58 3.88
C GLY A 64 -19.33 8.78 4.22
N GLN A 65 -18.74 8.84 5.42
CA GLN A 65 -17.87 9.92 5.85
C GLN A 65 -16.43 9.46 6.03
N PHE A 66 -15.49 10.35 5.71
CA PHE A 66 -14.09 10.12 5.97
C PHE A 66 -13.82 10.17 7.49
N ARG A 67 -13.11 9.17 7.97
CA ARG A 67 -12.70 8.99 9.36
C ARG A 67 -11.21 8.70 9.41
N PHE A 68 -10.59 9.13 10.50
CA PHE A 68 -9.17 8.90 10.73
C PHE A 68 -8.99 8.27 12.10
N LYS A 69 -8.52 7.03 12.13
CA LYS A 69 -8.38 6.24 13.35
C LYS A 69 -6.91 5.92 13.58
N GLU A 70 -6.53 5.77 14.84
CA GLU A 70 -5.18 5.35 15.16
C GLU A 70 -5.02 3.85 14.85
N ARG A 71 -4.02 3.52 14.02
CA ARG A 71 -3.73 2.15 13.56
C ARG A 71 -2.23 1.93 13.45
N GLY A 72 -1.86 0.66 13.43
CA GLY A 72 -0.55 0.18 13.02
C GLY A 72 0.52 0.16 14.11
N GLY A 73 1.77 0.11 13.66
CA GLY A 73 2.94 -0.09 14.50
C GLY A 73 3.38 -1.54 14.62
N LEU A 74 4.68 -1.80 14.40
CA LEU A 74 5.20 -3.17 14.29
C LEU A 74 5.16 -3.95 15.60
N ALA A 75 5.27 -3.26 16.74
CA ALA A 75 5.10 -3.89 18.05
C ALA A 75 3.66 -4.40 18.26
N HIS A 76 2.65 -3.72 17.72
CA HIS A 76 1.26 -4.15 17.78
C HIS A 76 0.99 -5.33 16.84
N ILE A 77 1.59 -5.30 15.64
CA ILE A 77 1.58 -6.45 14.71
C ILE A 77 2.19 -7.70 15.37
N GLN A 78 3.33 -7.56 16.07
CA GLN A 78 3.94 -8.70 16.75
C GLN A 78 3.00 -9.32 17.80
N THR A 79 2.19 -8.51 18.49
CA THR A 79 1.17 -9.03 19.41
C THR A 79 0.11 -9.84 18.67
N ILE A 80 -0.37 -9.39 17.51
CA ILE A 80 -1.28 -10.17 16.65
C ILE A 80 -0.63 -11.50 16.26
N PHE A 81 0.64 -11.47 15.81
CA PHE A 81 1.37 -12.69 15.43
C PHE A 81 1.43 -13.70 16.59
N LYS A 82 1.75 -13.23 17.80
CA LYS A 82 1.79 -14.09 18.99
C LYS A 82 0.42 -14.65 19.36
N GLN A 83 -0.64 -13.84 19.29
CA GLN A 83 -2.01 -14.29 19.58
C GLN A 83 -2.46 -15.37 18.59
N VAL A 84 -2.31 -15.13 17.28
CA VAL A 84 -2.71 -16.10 16.26
C VAL A 84 -1.89 -17.39 16.35
N LYS A 85 -0.58 -17.31 16.62
CA LYS A 85 0.26 -18.50 16.85
C LYS A 85 -0.15 -19.28 18.10
N ALA A 86 -0.68 -18.61 19.13
CA ALA A 86 -1.21 -19.27 20.31
C ALA A 86 -2.57 -19.95 20.05
N GLU A 87 -3.41 -19.37 19.18
CA GLU A 87 -4.65 -19.99 18.70
C GLU A 87 -4.40 -21.22 17.83
N ASN A 88 -3.33 -21.21 17.03
CA ASN A 88 -2.96 -22.29 16.12
C ASN A 88 -1.47 -22.73 16.27
N PRO A 89 -1.08 -23.38 17.38
CA PRO A 89 0.31 -23.75 17.64
C PRO A 89 0.91 -24.61 16.53
N GLY A 90 2.05 -24.17 15.99
CA GLY A 90 2.76 -24.87 14.91
C GLY A 90 2.02 -24.89 13.58
N GLY A 91 0.89 -24.17 13.44
CA GLY A 91 0.06 -24.12 12.24
C GLY A 91 0.11 -22.80 11.46
N THR A 92 0.92 -21.83 11.89
CA THR A 92 0.95 -20.48 11.30
C THR A 92 2.21 -20.23 10.47
N VAL A 93 2.06 -19.62 9.30
CA VAL A 93 3.13 -19.05 8.47
C VAL A 93 2.91 -17.55 8.32
N ILE A 94 3.96 -16.76 8.50
CA ILE A 94 3.91 -15.29 8.49
C ILE A 94 4.84 -14.75 7.40
N VAL A 95 4.29 -13.96 6.48
CA VAL A 95 5.00 -13.38 5.34
C VAL A 95 4.83 -11.86 5.30
N ASP A 96 5.89 -11.17 4.89
CA ASP A 96 5.81 -9.78 4.44
C ASP A 96 5.94 -9.68 2.91
N GLY A 97 5.07 -8.89 2.32
CA GLY A 97 4.88 -8.69 0.89
C GLY A 97 5.80 -7.67 0.22
N GLY A 98 6.74 -7.05 0.94
CA GLY A 98 7.65 -6.03 0.39
C GLY A 98 7.16 -4.60 0.59
N ASP A 99 7.95 -3.64 0.09
CA ASP A 99 7.79 -2.19 0.33
C ASP A 99 7.85 -1.82 1.82
N LEU A 100 8.90 -2.29 2.50
CA LEU A 100 9.09 -2.15 3.93
C LEU A 100 9.94 -0.93 4.30
N ILE A 101 11.00 -0.65 3.54
CA ILE A 101 12.10 0.25 3.96
C ILE A 101 12.08 1.64 3.33
N GLN A 102 10.95 2.07 2.79
CA GLN A 102 10.74 3.40 2.21
C GLN A 102 9.62 4.11 2.97
N GLY A 103 9.50 5.44 2.95
CA GLY A 103 8.22 6.09 3.36
C GLY A 103 8.14 6.64 4.77
N SER A 104 9.25 6.64 5.50
CA SER A 104 9.37 7.37 6.76
C SER A 104 10.72 8.05 6.92
N ALA A 105 10.78 9.08 7.77
CA ALA A 105 12.04 9.76 8.05
C ALA A 105 13.09 8.82 8.65
N VAL A 106 12.71 7.91 9.56
CA VAL A 106 13.66 6.95 10.15
C VAL A 106 14.20 5.98 9.10
N ALA A 107 13.38 5.58 8.11
CA ALA A 107 13.84 4.78 6.99
C ALA A 107 14.89 5.54 6.16
N ALA A 108 14.62 6.79 5.82
CA ALA A 108 15.54 7.61 5.03
C ALA A 108 16.84 7.96 5.78
N LEU A 109 16.76 8.42 7.03
CA LEU A 109 17.91 8.85 7.82
C LEU A 109 18.86 7.71 8.20
N SER A 110 18.35 6.47 8.18
CA SER A 110 19.15 5.26 8.41
C SER A 110 19.47 4.49 7.14
N GLU A 111 18.96 4.92 5.99
CA GLU A 111 18.98 4.17 4.73
C GLU A 111 18.49 2.72 4.91
N GLY A 112 17.43 2.55 5.69
CA GLY A 112 16.80 1.26 6.00
C GLY A 112 17.50 0.42 7.09
N ALA A 113 18.64 0.84 7.64
CA ALA A 113 19.40 0.03 8.60
C ALA A 113 18.61 -0.30 9.89
N VAL A 114 17.70 0.58 10.30
CA VAL A 114 16.86 0.41 11.51
C VAL A 114 15.94 -0.81 11.46
N PHE A 115 15.57 -1.27 10.26
CA PHE A 115 14.64 -2.39 10.11
C PHE A 115 15.29 -3.75 10.40
N GLY A 116 16.61 -3.87 10.27
CA GLY A 116 17.36 -5.10 10.55
C GLY A 116 17.03 -5.71 11.91
N PRO A 117 17.33 -5.02 13.02
CA PRO A 117 17.01 -5.48 14.36
C PRO A 117 15.52 -5.70 14.61
N VAL A 118 14.65 -4.84 14.06
CA VAL A 118 13.20 -4.91 14.27
C VAL A 118 12.61 -6.16 13.63
N ILE A 119 12.86 -6.38 12.34
CA ILE A 119 12.34 -7.54 11.60
C ILE A 119 12.93 -8.85 12.12
N LYS A 120 14.21 -8.84 12.53
CA LYS A 120 14.84 -9.99 13.16
C LYS A 120 14.13 -10.43 14.45
N ALA A 121 13.62 -9.48 15.23
CA ALA A 121 12.91 -9.73 16.48
C ALA A 121 11.45 -10.16 16.26
N MET A 122 10.90 -9.96 15.06
CA MET A 122 9.54 -10.34 14.71
C MET A 122 9.42 -11.79 14.23
N ASP A 123 8.20 -12.32 14.30
CA ASP A 123 7.89 -13.73 14.04
C ASP A 123 7.78 -14.10 12.55
N TYR A 124 8.15 -13.20 11.63
CA TYR A 124 8.17 -13.48 10.19
C TYR A 124 8.94 -14.76 9.85
N ASP A 125 8.37 -15.54 8.94
CA ASP A 125 9.00 -16.74 8.39
C ASP A 125 9.83 -16.45 7.15
N PHE A 126 9.38 -15.50 6.33
CA PHE A 126 10.12 -14.99 5.18
C PHE A 126 9.54 -13.65 4.72
N LEU A 127 10.29 -12.95 3.87
CA LEU A 127 9.90 -11.69 3.26
C LEU A 127 10.18 -11.74 1.76
N ILE A 128 9.54 -10.85 1.00
CA ILE A 128 9.89 -10.60 -0.40
C ILE A 128 10.30 -9.14 -0.58
N PRO A 129 11.17 -8.80 -1.54
CA PRO A 129 11.38 -7.41 -1.92
C PRO A 129 10.21 -6.91 -2.77
N GLY A 130 9.70 -5.73 -2.44
CA GLY A 130 8.81 -4.92 -3.27
C GLY A 130 9.56 -3.92 -4.13
N ASN A 131 8.84 -3.03 -4.81
CA ASN A 131 9.43 -2.12 -5.78
C ASN A 131 10.23 -0.96 -5.18
N TRP A 132 10.06 -0.66 -3.89
CA TRP A 132 10.77 0.42 -3.19
C TRP A 132 11.99 -0.04 -2.41
N GLU A 133 12.24 -1.35 -2.28
CA GLU A 133 13.44 -1.88 -1.63
C GLU A 133 14.75 -1.35 -2.25
N VAL A 134 14.73 -0.94 -3.51
CA VAL A 134 15.89 -0.38 -4.22
C VAL A 134 16.15 1.11 -3.94
N ILE A 135 15.29 1.81 -3.19
CA ILE A 135 15.33 3.28 -3.05
C ILE A 135 16.71 3.85 -2.63
N PHE A 136 17.46 3.11 -1.82
CA PHE A 136 18.80 3.51 -1.34
C PHE A 136 19.95 2.88 -2.15
N GLY A 137 19.66 2.27 -3.31
CA GLY A 137 20.60 1.56 -4.15
C GLY A 137 20.61 0.04 -3.92
N SER A 138 21.00 -0.71 -4.95
CA SER A 138 21.03 -2.17 -4.98
C SER A 138 21.92 -2.81 -3.90
N GLU A 139 23.07 -2.20 -3.59
CA GLU A 139 23.96 -2.67 -2.51
C GLU A 139 23.31 -2.51 -1.13
N LYS A 140 22.69 -1.34 -0.89
CA LYS A 140 22.03 -1.06 0.40
C LYS A 140 20.83 -1.99 0.60
N MET A 141 20.02 -2.17 -0.45
CA MET A 141 18.93 -3.14 -0.46
C MET A 141 19.41 -4.52 0.02
N GLN A 142 20.44 -5.07 -0.62
CA GLN A 142 20.98 -6.38 -0.26
C GLN A 142 21.49 -6.43 1.19
N SER A 143 22.18 -5.38 1.64
CA SER A 143 22.70 -5.29 3.01
C SER A 143 21.57 -5.28 4.05
N VAL A 144 20.52 -4.48 3.81
CA VAL A 144 19.36 -4.37 4.70
C VAL A 144 18.56 -5.67 4.73
N LEU A 145 18.23 -6.24 3.57
CA LEU A 145 17.49 -7.50 3.47
C LEU A 145 18.25 -8.66 4.14
N LYS A 146 19.58 -8.70 4.00
CA LYS A 146 20.43 -9.68 4.71
C LYS A 146 20.39 -9.49 6.23
N SER A 147 20.29 -8.25 6.71
CA SER A 147 20.28 -7.93 8.15
C SER A 147 19.02 -8.43 8.88
N TYR A 148 17.93 -8.69 8.17
CA TYR A 148 16.70 -9.27 8.74
C TYR A 148 16.95 -10.63 9.37
N ASN A 149 17.97 -11.37 8.91
CA ASN A 149 18.24 -12.74 9.35
C ASN A 149 17.00 -13.64 9.21
N LYS A 150 16.25 -13.41 8.14
CA LYS A 150 15.09 -14.19 7.69
C LYS A 150 15.30 -14.55 6.21
N PRO A 151 14.72 -15.65 5.72
CA PRO A 151 14.68 -15.93 4.30
C PRO A 151 14.06 -14.78 3.50
N VAL A 152 14.70 -14.43 2.39
CA VAL A 152 14.16 -13.51 1.38
C VAL A 152 14.11 -14.27 0.06
N ILE A 153 12.95 -14.30 -0.58
CA ILE A 153 12.72 -15.02 -1.85
C ILE A 153 12.20 -14.06 -2.93
N CYS A 154 12.66 -14.26 -4.17
CA CYS A 154 12.20 -13.54 -5.35
C CYS A 154 12.73 -14.22 -6.62
N ALA A 155 11.83 -14.66 -7.51
CA ALA A 155 12.18 -15.46 -8.66
C ALA A 155 12.66 -14.65 -9.87
N ASN A 156 12.56 -13.32 -9.85
CA ASN A 156 12.79 -12.49 -11.02
C ASN A 156 13.79 -11.33 -10.85
N ILE A 157 14.53 -11.27 -9.73
CA ILE A 157 15.60 -10.28 -9.56
C ILE A 157 16.94 -10.95 -9.85
N TYR A 158 17.69 -10.39 -10.79
CA TYR A 158 18.98 -10.88 -11.23
C TYR A 158 20.06 -9.81 -11.07
N ASP A 159 21.26 -10.25 -10.74
CA ASP A 159 22.46 -9.40 -10.85
C ASP A 159 22.80 -9.22 -12.33
N GLU A 160 22.94 -7.96 -12.77
CA GLU A 160 23.16 -7.62 -14.19
C GLU A 160 24.49 -8.16 -14.72
N ALA A 161 25.54 -8.17 -13.89
CA ALA A 161 26.89 -8.54 -14.30
C ALA A 161 27.04 -10.06 -14.48
N THR A 162 26.43 -10.84 -13.60
CA THR A 162 26.56 -12.32 -13.57
C THR A 162 25.36 -13.02 -14.20
N THR A 163 24.24 -12.33 -14.37
CA THR A 163 22.95 -12.89 -14.83
C THR A 163 22.37 -14.00 -13.94
N HIS A 164 22.88 -14.13 -12.72
CA HIS A 164 22.35 -15.06 -11.71
C HIS A 164 21.21 -14.43 -10.92
N MET A 165 20.26 -15.26 -10.49
CA MET A 165 19.22 -14.81 -9.56
C MET A 165 19.86 -14.34 -8.25
N LEU A 166 19.39 -13.22 -7.74
CA LEU A 166 19.88 -12.62 -6.51
C LEU A 166 19.32 -13.33 -5.26
N TYR A 167 18.14 -13.92 -5.39
CA TYR A 167 17.43 -14.62 -4.32
C TYR A 167 16.96 -16.00 -4.78
N GLN A 168 16.63 -16.87 -3.82
CA GLN A 168 15.95 -18.13 -4.14
C GLN A 168 14.55 -17.83 -4.70
N PRO A 169 14.08 -18.57 -5.72
CA PRO A 169 12.80 -18.27 -6.37
C PRO A 169 11.58 -18.64 -5.52
N TYR A 170 11.72 -19.63 -4.63
CA TYR A 170 10.64 -20.13 -3.79
C TYR A 170 11.10 -20.57 -2.41
N LEU A 171 10.13 -20.77 -1.52
CA LEU A 171 10.27 -21.43 -0.22
C LEU A 171 9.24 -22.57 -0.10
N ILE A 172 9.65 -23.69 0.49
CA ILE A 172 8.73 -24.76 0.89
C ILE A 172 8.74 -24.86 2.41
N LYS A 173 7.56 -24.89 3.03
CA LYS A 173 7.38 -25.13 4.46
C LYS A 173 6.41 -26.28 4.70
N GLU A 174 6.80 -27.22 5.54
CA GLU A 174 5.89 -28.25 6.03
C GLU A 174 5.29 -27.79 7.36
N VAL A 175 3.96 -27.77 7.43
CA VAL A 175 3.19 -27.27 8.58
C VAL A 175 2.11 -28.30 8.87
N LYS A 176 2.18 -28.93 10.05
CA LYS A 176 1.25 -30.00 10.46
C LYS A 176 1.10 -31.12 9.40
N GLY A 177 2.22 -31.49 8.78
CA GLY A 177 2.26 -32.54 7.74
C GLY A 177 1.75 -32.11 6.36
N VAL A 178 1.37 -30.83 6.18
CA VAL A 178 0.98 -30.25 4.88
C VAL A 178 2.14 -29.44 4.32
N LYS A 179 2.48 -29.67 3.06
CA LYS A 179 3.58 -28.99 2.36
C LYS A 179 3.07 -27.76 1.61
N LEU A 180 3.46 -26.59 2.09
CA LEU A 180 3.14 -25.29 1.52
C LEU A 180 4.31 -24.82 0.63
N GLY A 181 4.02 -24.38 -0.59
CA GLY A 181 4.98 -23.75 -1.50
C GLY A 181 4.69 -22.28 -1.70
N PHE A 182 5.72 -21.45 -1.77
CA PHE A 182 5.60 -20.00 -1.98
C PHE A 182 6.58 -19.58 -3.08
N ILE A 183 6.08 -19.12 -4.23
CA ILE A 183 6.91 -18.51 -5.29
C ILE A 183 6.74 -17.00 -5.19
N SER A 184 7.82 -16.23 -5.33
CA SER A 184 7.79 -14.77 -5.16
C SER A 184 8.16 -14.01 -6.42
N TYR A 185 7.50 -12.88 -6.67
CA TYR A 185 7.82 -11.97 -7.79
C TYR A 185 7.70 -10.50 -7.40
N ASN A 186 8.62 -9.70 -7.92
CA ASN A 186 8.60 -8.24 -7.88
C ASN A 186 8.13 -7.68 -9.24
N ASP A 187 7.72 -6.41 -9.29
CA ASP A 187 7.33 -5.69 -10.50
C ASP A 187 8.50 -5.67 -11.52
N PRO A 188 8.36 -6.27 -12.71
CA PRO A 188 9.38 -6.19 -13.76
C PRO A 188 9.71 -4.76 -14.18
N GLU A 189 8.80 -3.81 -13.92
CA GLU A 189 8.92 -2.43 -14.36
C GLU A 189 9.65 -1.51 -13.36
N VAL A 190 10.19 -2.04 -12.25
CA VAL A 190 10.98 -1.27 -11.26
C VAL A 190 11.98 -0.28 -11.90
N PRO A 191 12.81 -0.67 -12.89
CA PRO A 191 13.82 0.22 -13.46
C PRO A 191 13.29 1.47 -14.17
N ILE A 192 12.03 1.46 -14.60
CA ILE A 192 11.38 2.59 -15.29
C ILE A 192 10.33 3.29 -14.43
N ARG A 193 9.71 2.54 -13.49
CA ARG A 193 8.71 3.04 -12.55
C ARG A 193 9.36 3.98 -11.54
N GLN A 194 10.45 3.52 -10.93
CA GLN A 194 11.24 4.29 -9.98
C GLN A 194 12.30 5.14 -10.68
N ASN A 195 13.05 5.89 -9.89
CA ASN A 195 14.27 6.55 -10.36
C ASN A 195 15.25 5.47 -10.85
N PRO A 196 15.62 5.43 -12.16
CA PRO A 196 16.46 4.37 -12.71
C PRO A 196 17.80 4.16 -11.99
N ALA A 197 18.33 5.19 -11.31
CA ALA A 197 19.56 5.06 -10.54
C ALA A 197 19.45 4.12 -9.32
N PHE A 198 18.24 3.91 -8.78
CA PHE A 198 17.99 3.11 -7.59
C PHE A 198 18.28 1.62 -7.82
N SER A 199 17.88 1.10 -8.98
CA SER A 199 18.02 -0.32 -9.34
C SER A 199 19.23 -0.61 -10.22
N LYS A 200 20.22 0.28 -10.29
CA LYS A 200 21.41 0.09 -11.13
C LYS A 200 22.12 -1.22 -10.76
N GLY A 201 22.50 -2.00 -11.77
CA GLY A 201 23.14 -3.31 -11.61
C GLY A 201 22.17 -4.47 -11.38
N LEU A 202 20.85 -4.24 -11.45
CA LEU A 202 19.82 -5.27 -11.31
C LEU A 202 18.99 -5.38 -12.58
N ILE A 203 18.59 -6.61 -12.91
CA ILE A 203 17.61 -6.92 -13.96
C ILE A 203 16.37 -7.50 -13.28
N PHE A 204 15.20 -6.98 -13.67
CA PHE A 204 13.90 -7.48 -13.24
C PHE A 204 13.23 -8.16 -14.43
N LYS A 205 13.11 -9.48 -14.39
CA LYS A 205 12.55 -10.26 -15.50
C LYS A 205 11.03 -10.44 -15.38
N GLY A 206 10.39 -10.75 -16.51
CA GLY A 206 9.00 -11.14 -16.56
C GLY A 206 8.76 -12.49 -15.86
N LEU A 207 7.53 -12.73 -15.44
CA LEU A 207 7.15 -13.99 -14.77
C LEU A 207 7.09 -15.14 -15.77
N GLU A 208 6.73 -14.85 -17.01
CA GLU A 208 6.66 -15.77 -18.15
C GLU A 208 7.97 -16.54 -18.38
N ASP A 209 9.10 -16.00 -17.92
CA ASP A 209 10.42 -16.62 -18.07
C ASP A 209 10.57 -17.90 -17.24
N ASN A 210 9.90 -18.02 -16.09
CA ASN A 210 10.11 -19.15 -15.18
C ASN A 210 8.90 -19.64 -14.38
N LEU A 211 7.74 -18.96 -14.42
CA LEU A 211 6.59 -19.30 -13.58
C LEU A 211 6.08 -20.73 -13.76
N GLN A 212 5.78 -21.12 -15.00
CA GLN A 212 5.27 -22.47 -15.31
C GLN A 212 6.25 -23.59 -14.92
N PRO A 213 7.55 -23.50 -15.27
CA PRO A 213 8.55 -24.45 -14.77
C PRO A 213 8.59 -24.57 -13.24
N LEU A 214 8.51 -23.45 -12.51
CA LEU A 214 8.53 -23.46 -11.04
C LEU A 214 7.25 -24.07 -10.45
N ILE A 215 6.07 -23.77 -11.00
CA ILE A 215 4.81 -24.40 -10.59
C ILE A 215 4.89 -25.92 -10.79
N LYS A 216 5.39 -26.35 -11.95
CA LYS A 216 5.57 -27.77 -12.27
C LYS A 216 6.52 -28.46 -11.29
N GLU A 217 7.69 -27.88 -11.04
CA GLU A 217 8.66 -28.39 -10.07
C GLU A 217 7.99 -28.57 -8.69
N LEU A 218 7.30 -27.54 -8.19
CA LEU A 218 6.69 -27.57 -6.87
C LEU A 218 5.55 -28.59 -6.75
N LYS A 219 4.63 -28.64 -7.73
CA LYS A 219 3.47 -29.54 -7.66
C LYS A 219 3.84 -30.98 -8.01
N GLU A 220 4.63 -31.22 -9.06
CA GLU A 220 4.91 -32.57 -9.58
C GLU A 220 6.12 -33.22 -8.92
N GLU A 221 7.21 -32.48 -8.71
CA GLU A 221 8.48 -33.06 -8.22
C GLU A 221 8.62 -32.95 -6.71
N LYS A 222 8.24 -31.80 -6.13
CA LYS A 222 8.33 -31.57 -4.69
C LYS A 222 7.08 -32.01 -3.93
N GLY A 223 5.98 -32.29 -4.62
CA GLY A 223 4.71 -32.69 -4.03
C GLY A 223 4.18 -31.67 -3.02
N VAL A 224 4.14 -30.40 -3.44
CA VAL A 224 3.50 -29.29 -2.70
C VAL A 224 1.98 -29.47 -2.75
N ASP A 225 1.37 -29.45 -1.56
CA ASP A 225 -0.07 -29.58 -1.39
C ASP A 225 -0.76 -28.27 -1.79
N ILE A 226 -0.36 -27.17 -1.16
CA ILE A 226 -0.94 -25.83 -1.35
C ILE A 226 0.14 -24.88 -1.85
N LEU A 227 -0.12 -24.22 -2.97
CA LEU A 227 0.83 -23.34 -3.65
C LEU A 227 0.35 -21.88 -3.65
N PHE A 228 1.22 -21.00 -3.17
CA PHE A 228 1.00 -19.55 -3.13
C PHE A 228 1.95 -18.85 -4.10
N LEU A 229 1.44 -17.82 -4.77
CA LEU A 229 2.28 -16.76 -5.33
C LEU A 229 2.27 -15.57 -4.38
N VAL A 230 3.44 -15.06 -4.00
CA VAL A 230 3.58 -13.81 -3.23
C VAL A 230 4.11 -12.75 -4.18
N THR A 231 3.29 -11.77 -4.55
CA THR A 231 3.60 -10.93 -5.71
C THR A 231 3.48 -9.45 -5.37
N HIS A 232 4.46 -8.66 -5.80
CA HIS A 232 4.48 -7.22 -5.66
C HIS A 232 4.28 -6.56 -7.03
N LEU A 233 3.11 -6.82 -7.64
CA LEU A 233 2.77 -6.44 -9.02
C LEU A 233 1.62 -5.44 -9.12
N GLY A 234 0.86 -5.27 -8.04
CA GLY A 234 -0.39 -4.54 -8.00
C GLY A 234 -1.61 -5.38 -8.37
N ILE A 235 -2.70 -5.12 -7.67
CA ILE A 235 -3.96 -5.87 -7.68
C ILE A 235 -4.52 -6.14 -9.07
N SER A 236 -4.40 -5.19 -10.00
CA SER A 236 -4.98 -5.33 -11.34
C SER A 236 -4.26 -6.43 -12.13
N LYS A 237 -2.92 -6.44 -12.07
CA LYS A 237 -2.09 -7.46 -12.72
C LYS A 237 -2.25 -8.81 -12.02
N GLN A 238 -2.44 -8.82 -10.71
CA GLN A 238 -2.67 -10.05 -9.92
C GLN A 238 -4.01 -10.71 -10.24
N ILE A 239 -5.09 -9.93 -10.35
CA ILE A 239 -6.40 -10.44 -10.76
C ILE A 239 -6.33 -11.01 -12.17
N TYR A 240 -5.68 -10.29 -13.09
CA TYR A 240 -5.43 -10.79 -14.44
C TYR A 240 -4.66 -12.12 -14.41
N LEU A 241 -3.56 -12.17 -13.65
CA LEU A 241 -2.71 -13.36 -13.52
C LEU A 241 -3.49 -14.56 -12.98
N ALA A 242 -4.36 -14.36 -11.98
CA ALA A 242 -5.18 -15.41 -11.39
C ALA A 242 -6.24 -16.00 -12.35
N ASP A 243 -6.49 -15.34 -13.49
CA ASP A 243 -7.33 -15.85 -14.58
C ASP A 243 -6.53 -16.56 -15.69
N GLN A 244 -5.20 -16.56 -15.62
CA GLN A 244 -4.36 -17.13 -16.68
C GLN A 244 -4.09 -18.63 -16.49
N PRO A 245 -4.10 -19.45 -17.57
CA PRO A 245 -3.77 -20.87 -17.48
C PRO A 245 -2.35 -21.14 -16.96
N GLU A 246 -1.44 -20.18 -17.10
CA GLU A 246 -0.07 -20.19 -16.60
C GLU A 246 0.03 -20.21 -15.06
N VAL A 247 -1.08 -20.08 -14.32
CA VAL A 247 -1.10 -20.31 -12.86
C VAL A 247 -1.91 -21.54 -12.45
N ALA A 248 -2.27 -22.42 -13.39
CA ALA A 248 -2.95 -23.67 -13.05
C ALA A 248 -2.13 -24.47 -12.00
N GLY A 249 -2.76 -24.76 -10.86
CA GLY A 249 -2.13 -25.43 -9.72
C GLY A 249 -1.72 -24.50 -8.56
N VAL A 250 -1.82 -23.18 -8.75
CA VAL A 250 -1.74 -22.16 -7.68
C VAL A 250 -3.09 -22.04 -6.98
N ASP A 251 -3.10 -22.01 -5.66
CA ASP A 251 -4.31 -21.89 -4.85
C ASP A 251 -4.62 -20.41 -4.52
N PHE A 252 -3.59 -19.63 -4.18
CA PHE A 252 -3.71 -18.22 -3.80
C PHE A 252 -2.59 -17.35 -4.39
N ILE A 253 -2.95 -16.10 -4.69
CA ILE A 253 -2.02 -14.99 -4.91
C ILE A 253 -2.13 -14.04 -3.71
N LEU A 254 -1.06 -13.97 -2.93
CA LEU A 254 -0.85 -12.98 -1.87
C LEU A 254 -0.30 -11.72 -2.55
N GLY A 255 -1.21 -10.81 -2.88
CA GLY A 255 -0.95 -9.57 -3.60
C GLY A 255 -0.54 -8.41 -2.70
N ASN A 256 0.26 -7.50 -3.26
CA ASN A 256 0.86 -6.30 -2.66
C ASN A 256 1.01 -5.18 -3.73
N ASP A 257 1.54 -4.00 -3.37
CA ASP A 257 1.87 -2.78 -4.17
C ASP A 257 0.76 -1.70 -4.22
N THR A 258 -0.50 -2.11 -4.37
CA THR A 258 -1.60 -1.16 -4.65
C THR A 258 -2.33 -0.66 -3.41
N HIS A 259 -1.99 -1.21 -2.24
CA HIS A 259 -2.55 -0.89 -0.93
C HIS A 259 -4.07 -1.18 -0.82
N GLU A 260 -4.58 -2.12 -1.61
CA GLU A 260 -5.99 -2.49 -1.55
C GLU A 260 -6.31 -3.29 -0.28
N ARG A 261 -7.47 -3.01 0.32
CA ARG A 261 -7.90 -3.60 1.59
C ARG A 261 -8.90 -4.72 1.35
N ILE A 262 -8.44 -5.80 0.73
CA ILE A 262 -9.30 -6.92 0.39
C ILE A 262 -9.83 -7.54 1.68
N ARG A 263 -11.16 -7.59 1.86
CA ARG A 263 -11.80 -8.18 3.04
C ARG A 263 -12.42 -9.55 2.77
N GLN A 264 -12.53 -9.93 1.50
CA GLN A 264 -12.94 -11.25 1.05
C GLN A 264 -12.06 -11.65 -0.14
N PRO A 265 -11.46 -12.85 -0.14
CA PRO A 265 -10.62 -13.30 -1.25
C PRO A 265 -11.36 -13.20 -2.58
N LEU A 266 -10.71 -12.58 -3.57
CA LEU A 266 -11.25 -12.42 -4.91
C LEU A 266 -11.08 -13.74 -5.66
N LYS A 267 -12.17 -14.49 -5.79
CA LYS A 267 -12.17 -15.76 -6.53
C LYS A 267 -12.06 -15.51 -8.03
N ARG A 268 -11.00 -16.04 -8.64
CA ARG A 268 -10.75 -15.98 -10.09
C ARG A 268 -10.77 -17.39 -10.69
N THR A 269 -10.43 -17.50 -11.97
CA THR A 269 -10.54 -18.75 -12.73
C THR A 269 -9.65 -19.87 -12.18
N TYR A 270 -8.40 -19.56 -11.82
CA TYR A 270 -7.43 -20.56 -11.35
C TYR A 270 -7.04 -20.40 -9.87
N ALA A 271 -6.96 -19.16 -9.37
CA ALA A 271 -6.52 -18.86 -8.01
C ALA A 271 -7.41 -17.80 -7.32
N GLN A 272 -7.23 -17.62 -6.03
CA GLN A 272 -7.85 -16.52 -5.27
C GLN A 272 -6.83 -15.42 -4.96
N VAL A 273 -7.25 -14.15 -5.00
CA VAL A 273 -6.36 -13.00 -4.73
C VAL A 273 -6.74 -12.32 -3.42
N VAL A 274 -5.75 -11.99 -2.59
CA VAL A 274 -5.88 -11.19 -1.37
C VAL A 274 -4.80 -10.11 -1.33
N GLU A 275 -5.07 -8.99 -0.67
CA GLU A 275 -4.10 -7.90 -0.43
C GLU A 275 -4.47 -7.23 0.91
N PRO A 276 -3.51 -7.01 1.82
CA PRO A 276 -3.80 -6.61 3.20
C PRO A 276 -3.92 -5.09 3.37
N GLY A 277 -3.71 -4.27 2.35
CA GLY A 277 -3.53 -2.83 2.54
C GLY A 277 -2.06 -2.49 2.86
N ALA A 278 -1.82 -1.47 3.69
CA ALA A 278 -0.50 -0.88 3.86
C ALA A 278 -0.23 -0.31 5.27
N PHE A 279 0.95 0.28 5.44
CA PHE A 279 1.40 1.12 6.55
C PHE A 279 1.50 0.42 7.90
N ALA A 280 1.57 -0.92 7.90
CA ALA A 280 1.40 -1.72 9.10
C ALA A 280 0.03 -1.53 9.78
N SER A 281 -0.96 -0.91 9.11
CA SER A 281 -2.30 -0.69 9.66
C SER A 281 -3.17 -1.94 9.68
N PHE A 282 -2.77 -2.97 8.93
CA PHE A 282 -3.58 -4.16 8.71
C PHE A 282 -2.72 -5.43 8.66
N VAL A 283 -3.30 -6.56 9.07
CA VAL A 283 -2.75 -7.91 8.89
C VAL A 283 -3.81 -8.77 8.20
N GLY A 284 -3.50 -9.29 7.03
CA GLY A 284 -4.34 -10.30 6.36
C GLY A 284 -4.18 -11.64 7.05
N ARG A 285 -5.28 -12.27 7.48
CA ARG A 285 -5.32 -13.61 8.07
C ARG A 285 -6.13 -14.54 7.19
N LEU A 286 -5.48 -15.56 6.64
CA LEU A 286 -6.11 -16.63 5.87
C LEU A 286 -6.00 -17.94 6.65
N ASP A 287 -7.12 -18.41 7.19
CA ASP A 287 -7.23 -19.71 7.83
C ASP A 287 -7.73 -20.74 6.80
N LEU A 288 -6.99 -21.81 6.61
CA LEU A 288 -7.29 -22.91 5.69
C LEU A 288 -7.53 -24.19 6.50
N GLU A 289 -8.64 -24.85 6.23
CA GLU A 289 -8.92 -26.21 6.70
C GLU A 289 -8.45 -27.18 5.62
N VAL A 290 -7.48 -28.02 5.97
CA VAL A 290 -6.79 -28.90 5.02
C VAL A 290 -6.98 -30.36 5.42
N LYS A 291 -7.38 -31.19 4.45
CA LYS A 291 -7.53 -32.63 4.62
C LYS A 291 -6.88 -33.34 3.44
N ASP A 292 -6.00 -34.29 3.72
CA ASP A 292 -5.28 -35.08 2.71
C ASP A 292 -4.59 -34.19 1.65
N GLY A 293 -3.95 -33.10 2.09
CA GLY A 293 -3.25 -32.14 1.23
C GLY A 293 -4.18 -31.22 0.42
N LYS A 294 -5.49 -31.21 0.67
CA LYS A 294 -6.47 -30.39 -0.06
C LYS A 294 -7.21 -29.43 0.85
N ILE A 295 -7.45 -28.22 0.37
CA ILE A 295 -8.28 -27.24 1.06
C ILE A 295 -9.74 -27.70 1.00
N VAL A 296 -10.35 -27.88 2.17
CA VAL A 296 -11.78 -28.26 2.32
C VAL A 296 -12.62 -27.13 2.93
N GLY A 297 -11.97 -26.12 3.51
CA GLY A 297 -12.61 -24.94 4.08
C GLY A 297 -11.62 -23.77 4.16
N GLN A 298 -12.14 -22.54 4.19
CA GLN A 298 -11.32 -21.35 4.35
C GLN A 298 -12.08 -20.24 5.05
N ARG A 299 -11.35 -19.39 5.78
CA ARG A 299 -11.83 -18.12 6.32
C ARG A 299 -10.75 -17.07 6.10
N TYR A 300 -11.15 -15.87 5.69
CA TYR A 300 -10.26 -14.74 5.59
C TYR A 300 -10.76 -13.60 6.46
N GLU A 301 -9.83 -12.92 7.12
CA GLU A 301 -10.08 -11.73 7.92
C GLU A 301 -8.98 -10.71 7.64
N LEU A 302 -9.36 -9.47 7.40
CA LEU A 302 -8.42 -8.36 7.37
C LEU A 302 -8.46 -7.66 8.73
N ILE A 303 -7.46 -7.95 9.55
CA ILE A 303 -7.37 -7.48 10.93
C ILE A 303 -6.86 -6.04 10.91
N ASP A 304 -7.65 -5.11 11.45
CA ASP A 304 -7.20 -3.75 11.74
C ASP A 304 -6.24 -3.79 12.93
N VAL A 305 -5.01 -3.28 12.76
CA VAL A 305 -4.01 -3.19 13.84
C VAL A 305 -4.38 -2.03 14.75
N ASP A 306 -5.35 -2.25 15.64
CA ASP A 306 -5.83 -1.26 16.61
C ASP A 306 -5.01 -1.32 17.91
N PRO A 307 -4.21 -0.28 18.24
CA PRO A 307 -3.40 -0.26 19.46
C PRO A 307 -4.19 -0.41 20.77
N THR A 308 -5.50 -0.13 20.75
CA THR A 308 -6.37 -0.31 21.91
C THR A 308 -6.77 -1.76 22.15
N GLN A 309 -6.73 -2.59 21.10
CA GLN A 309 -7.07 -4.02 21.15
C GLN A 309 -5.82 -4.91 21.25
N TYR A 310 -4.75 -4.51 20.56
CA TYR A 310 -3.49 -5.23 20.52
C TYR A 310 -2.42 -4.39 21.20
N PRO A 311 -2.10 -4.60 22.49
CA PRO A 311 -1.02 -3.84 23.14
C PRO A 311 0.33 -4.11 22.47
N ALA A 312 1.24 -3.13 22.50
CA ALA A 312 2.56 -3.27 21.90
C ALA A 312 3.36 -4.42 22.54
N ASP A 313 3.97 -5.28 21.74
CA ASP A 313 4.92 -6.27 22.22
C ASP A 313 6.12 -5.56 22.87
N PRO A 314 6.46 -5.83 24.14
CA PRO A 314 7.47 -5.05 24.85
C PRO A 314 8.88 -5.21 24.28
N VAL A 315 9.21 -6.36 23.69
CA VAL A 315 10.54 -6.60 23.13
C VAL A 315 10.70 -5.84 21.81
N VAL A 316 9.73 -5.97 20.91
CA VAL A 316 9.76 -5.24 19.63
C VAL A 316 9.65 -3.73 19.87
N GLN A 317 8.80 -3.29 20.81
CA GLN A 317 8.66 -1.88 21.17
C GLN A 317 10.00 -1.28 21.65
N GLN A 318 10.70 -1.97 22.55
CA GLN A 318 12.01 -1.52 23.02
C GLN A 318 13.00 -1.38 21.85
N ILE A 319 13.06 -2.36 20.95
CA ILE A 319 13.97 -2.32 19.80
C ILE A 319 13.60 -1.15 18.88
N VAL A 320 12.31 -0.93 18.60
CA VAL A 320 11.85 0.21 17.79
C VAL A 320 12.29 1.54 18.44
N GLU A 321 12.08 1.70 19.74
CA GLU A 321 12.51 2.91 20.47
C GLU A 321 14.02 3.14 20.40
N GLU A 322 14.82 2.09 20.61
CA GLU A 322 16.28 2.14 20.51
C GLU A 322 16.76 2.54 19.11
N GLN A 323 16.15 1.97 18.06
CA GLN A 323 16.50 2.28 16.67
C GLN A 323 16.06 3.69 16.25
N MET A 324 14.96 4.21 16.80
CA MET A 324 14.46 5.56 16.48
C MET A 324 15.13 6.66 17.30
N ALA A 325 15.68 6.35 18.48
CA ALA A 325 16.25 7.33 19.40
C ALA A 325 17.28 8.30 18.78
N PRO A 326 18.22 7.86 17.92
CA PRO A 326 19.21 8.76 17.31
C PRO A 326 18.59 9.85 16.41
N TYR A 327 17.39 9.60 15.89
CA TYR A 327 16.74 10.46 14.88
C TYR A 327 15.59 11.27 15.46
N LYS A 328 15.15 10.96 16.69
CA LYS A 328 13.92 11.48 17.29
C LYS A 328 13.80 13.00 17.25
N THR A 329 14.82 13.71 17.74
CA THR A 329 14.84 15.18 17.77
C THR A 329 14.67 15.80 16.38
N GLN A 330 15.28 15.21 15.36
CA GLN A 330 15.15 15.69 13.98
C GLN A 330 13.76 15.40 13.43
N MET A 331 13.24 14.17 13.63
CA MET A 331 11.92 13.75 13.15
C MET A 331 10.78 14.58 13.73
N GLU A 332 10.85 14.91 15.02
CA GLU A 332 9.79 15.65 15.75
C GLU A 332 9.84 17.17 15.52
N LYS A 333 10.82 17.68 14.77
CA LYS A 333 10.93 19.11 14.46
C LYS A 333 9.68 19.58 13.70
N VAL A 334 8.90 20.47 14.31
CA VAL A 334 7.73 21.10 13.68
C VAL A 334 8.18 22.14 12.65
N LEU A 335 7.63 22.05 11.45
CA LEU A 335 7.94 22.92 10.31
C LEU A 335 6.77 23.87 9.98
N GLY A 336 5.56 23.52 10.37
CA GLY A 336 4.35 24.32 10.22
C GLY A 336 3.15 23.57 10.79
N TYR A 337 1.95 24.00 10.40
CA TYR A 337 0.69 23.38 10.83
C TYR A 337 -0.29 23.25 9.66
N THR A 338 -1.21 22.30 9.75
CA THR A 338 -2.41 22.25 8.90
C THR A 338 -3.67 22.46 9.74
N ALA A 339 -4.66 23.17 9.20
CA ALA A 339 -6.00 23.31 9.78
C ALA A 339 -7.04 22.37 9.14
N THR A 340 -6.65 21.62 8.10
CA THR A 340 -7.48 20.60 7.44
C THR A 340 -6.73 19.27 7.37
N PRO A 341 -7.42 18.12 7.31
CA PRO A 341 -6.76 16.84 7.13
C PRO A 341 -5.92 16.78 5.85
N LEU A 342 -4.67 16.35 5.99
CA LEU A 342 -3.78 15.98 4.90
C LEU A 342 -3.81 14.47 4.76
N TYR A 343 -4.22 13.96 3.59
CA TYR A 343 -4.28 12.54 3.29
C TYR A 343 -4.09 12.29 1.79
N ARG A 344 -3.77 11.04 1.43
CA ARG A 344 -3.52 10.60 0.05
C ARG A 344 -4.15 9.22 -0.19
N TYR A 345 -5.45 9.19 -0.49
CA TYR A 345 -6.23 7.94 -0.72
C TYR A 345 -7.13 8.01 -1.96
N LEU A 346 -7.12 9.15 -2.67
CA LEU A 346 -7.98 9.38 -3.82
C LEU A 346 -7.17 9.19 -5.11
N VAL A 347 -7.70 8.42 -6.05
CA VAL A 347 -7.03 8.15 -7.33
C VAL A 347 -6.83 9.43 -8.13
N VAL A 348 -7.75 10.40 -8.03
CA VAL A 348 -7.79 11.57 -8.93
C VAL A 348 -7.13 12.82 -8.35
N GLU A 349 -7.46 13.23 -7.13
CA GLU A 349 -6.98 14.48 -6.53
C GLU A 349 -6.91 14.35 -5.01
N ASN A 350 -5.82 14.82 -4.38
CA ASN A 350 -5.66 14.74 -2.92
C ASN A 350 -5.22 16.09 -2.33
N PRO A 351 -5.69 16.46 -1.13
CA PRO A 351 -5.28 17.70 -0.48
C PRO A 351 -3.77 17.74 -0.20
N MET A 352 -3.17 16.61 0.16
CA MET A 352 -1.74 16.50 0.42
C MET A 352 -0.90 16.81 -0.83
N ASP A 353 -1.31 16.25 -1.97
CA ASP A 353 -0.62 16.46 -3.24
C ASP A 353 -0.83 17.87 -3.81
N ASN A 354 -2.00 18.46 -3.57
CA ASN A 354 -2.28 19.85 -3.92
C ASN A 354 -1.33 20.78 -3.16
N MET A 355 -1.16 20.59 -1.84
CA MET A 355 -0.19 21.36 -1.05
C MET A 355 1.24 21.25 -1.61
N ILE A 356 1.70 20.03 -1.91
CA ILE A 356 3.06 19.80 -2.44
C ILE A 356 3.25 20.55 -3.75
N THR A 357 2.34 20.36 -4.71
CA THR A 357 2.46 21.00 -6.03
C THR A 357 2.27 22.51 -5.96
N ASP A 358 1.44 23.02 -5.05
CA ASP A 358 1.30 24.46 -4.78
C ASP A 358 2.59 25.05 -4.21
N ALA A 359 3.26 24.35 -3.29
CA ALA A 359 4.55 24.78 -2.73
C ALA A 359 5.66 24.84 -3.80
N VAL A 360 5.76 23.81 -4.65
CA VAL A 360 6.70 23.80 -5.78
C VAL A 360 6.43 24.96 -6.73
N ARG A 361 5.16 25.16 -7.09
CA ARG A 361 4.78 26.25 -7.99
C ARG A 361 5.07 27.62 -7.37
N TRP A 362 4.80 27.79 -6.08
CA TRP A 362 5.10 29.01 -5.34
C TRP A 362 6.60 29.35 -5.36
N LYS A 363 7.47 28.36 -5.09
CA LYS A 363 8.92 28.56 -5.03
C LYS A 363 9.53 28.81 -6.41
N THR A 364 9.03 28.13 -7.44
CA THR A 364 9.61 28.16 -8.79
C THR A 364 9.02 29.25 -9.68
N GLY A 365 7.78 29.68 -9.45
CA GLY A 365 7.08 30.67 -10.27
C GLY A 365 6.63 30.17 -11.65
N VAL A 366 6.67 28.86 -11.90
CA VAL A 366 6.28 28.27 -13.19
C VAL A 366 4.78 28.30 -13.45
N ASP A 367 4.38 28.07 -14.70
CA ASP A 367 2.97 27.93 -15.07
C ASP A 367 2.35 26.71 -14.39
N VAL A 368 3.00 25.54 -14.47
CA VAL A 368 2.50 24.26 -13.94
C VAL A 368 3.57 23.52 -13.12
N ALA A 369 3.27 23.20 -11.86
CA ALA A 369 4.09 22.25 -11.10
C ALA A 369 3.42 20.88 -11.11
N ILE A 370 4.21 19.81 -11.21
CA ILE A 370 3.71 18.42 -11.26
C ILE A 370 4.41 17.52 -10.23
N SER A 371 3.71 16.47 -9.82
CA SER A 371 4.25 15.36 -9.02
C SER A 371 3.58 14.04 -9.43
N ASN A 372 4.24 12.90 -9.19
CA ASN A 372 3.61 11.60 -9.41
C ASN A 372 2.45 11.39 -8.42
N GLY A 373 1.40 10.68 -8.85
CA GLY A 373 0.33 10.24 -7.96
C GLY A 373 0.78 9.05 -7.10
N PHE A 374 1.54 9.29 -6.04
CA PHE A 374 1.96 8.22 -5.13
C PHE A 374 0.79 7.65 -4.30
N ARG A 375 1.01 6.50 -3.64
CA ARG A 375 0.03 5.84 -2.74
C ARG A 375 0.45 5.85 -1.27
N PHE A 376 1.73 6.09 -0.97
CA PHE A 376 2.25 6.14 0.39
C PHE A 376 2.01 7.49 1.06
N SER A 377 2.12 7.51 2.39
CA SER A 377 2.03 8.64 3.34
C SER A 377 0.83 8.46 4.28
N THR A 378 1.11 8.57 5.57
CA THR A 378 0.11 8.51 6.62
C THR A 378 -0.59 9.87 6.79
N PRO A 379 -1.91 9.90 7.09
CA PRO A 379 -2.63 11.13 7.35
C PRO A 379 -2.07 12.01 8.47
N VAL A 380 -2.10 13.33 8.25
CA VAL A 380 -1.90 14.36 9.29
C VAL A 380 -3.24 15.06 9.55
N VAL A 381 -3.79 14.90 10.74
CA VAL A 381 -5.20 15.22 11.04
C VAL A 381 -5.28 16.21 12.21
N PRO A 382 -5.91 17.39 12.04
CA PRO A 382 -6.14 18.33 13.11
C PRO A 382 -6.81 17.70 14.35
N ASP A 383 -6.34 18.08 15.54
CA ASP A 383 -6.93 17.66 16.79
C ASP A 383 -8.05 18.61 17.25
N ALA A 384 -8.47 18.53 18.52
CA ALA A 384 -9.50 19.38 19.12
C ALA A 384 -9.16 20.88 19.11
N THR A 385 -7.90 21.26 18.92
CA THR A 385 -7.46 22.66 18.76
C THR A 385 -7.74 23.20 17.35
N GLY A 386 -8.14 22.34 16.42
CA GLY A 386 -8.36 22.69 15.01
C GLY A 386 -7.09 22.79 14.19
N LYS A 387 -5.93 22.35 14.71
CA LYS A 387 -4.66 22.27 13.98
C LYS A 387 -3.94 20.94 14.24
N ALA A 388 -3.08 20.56 13.31
CA ALA A 388 -2.07 19.52 13.52
C ALA A 388 -0.70 20.03 13.09
N PRO A 389 0.38 19.71 13.84
CA PRO A 389 1.74 20.01 13.40
C PRO A 389 2.07 19.22 12.14
N ILE A 390 2.80 19.85 11.23
CA ILE A 390 3.52 19.18 10.14
C ILE A 390 4.98 19.15 10.56
N THR A 391 5.51 17.95 10.77
CA THR A 391 6.87 17.69 11.25
C THR A 391 7.82 17.35 10.11
N TYR A 392 9.12 17.30 10.41
CA TYR A 392 10.12 16.76 9.50
C TYR A 392 9.79 15.32 9.06
N SER A 393 9.25 14.49 9.97
CA SER A 393 8.81 13.15 9.63
C SER A 393 7.67 13.15 8.62
N ASP A 394 6.72 14.07 8.75
CA ASP A 394 5.58 14.16 7.83
C ASP A 394 6.04 14.53 6.41
N ILE A 395 7.07 15.37 6.26
CA ILE A 395 7.66 15.70 4.95
C ILE A 395 8.28 14.46 4.30
N TRP A 396 8.99 13.62 5.06
CA TRP A 396 9.52 12.35 4.54
C TRP A 396 8.42 11.33 4.23
N ASN A 397 7.34 11.28 5.01
CA ASN A 397 6.19 10.43 4.72
C ASN A 397 5.52 10.84 3.39
N MET A 398 5.38 12.14 3.17
CA MET A 398 4.80 12.72 1.96
C MET A 398 5.68 12.53 0.72
N LEU A 399 6.99 12.71 0.89
CA LEU A 399 8.02 12.79 -0.15
C LEU A 399 9.27 12.01 0.30
N PRO A 400 9.28 10.68 0.19
CA PRO A 400 10.36 9.81 0.68
C PRO A 400 11.64 9.87 -0.18
N VAL A 401 11.63 10.74 -1.20
CA VAL A 401 12.70 10.94 -2.17
C VAL A 401 12.99 12.45 -2.18
N ASN A 402 14.06 12.87 -1.49
CA ASN A 402 14.44 14.28 -1.40
C ASN A 402 15.37 14.70 -2.56
N GLU A 403 14.84 14.70 -3.78
CA GLU A 403 15.60 15.07 -4.98
C GLU A 403 15.52 16.58 -5.27
N ASN A 404 16.49 17.09 -6.03
CA ASN A 404 16.47 18.46 -6.53
C ASN A 404 15.22 18.75 -7.37
N VAL A 405 14.71 19.98 -7.29
CA VAL A 405 13.67 20.44 -8.20
C VAL A 405 14.27 20.61 -9.60
N LYS A 406 13.52 20.19 -10.61
CA LYS A 406 13.86 20.36 -12.02
C LYS A 406 12.78 21.18 -12.69
N THR A 407 13.18 22.18 -13.47
CA THR A 407 12.29 22.96 -14.33
C THR A 407 12.52 22.62 -15.79
N GLY A 408 11.55 22.90 -16.64
CA GLY A 408 11.67 22.82 -18.08
C GLY A 408 10.47 23.49 -18.76
N LYS A 409 10.36 23.32 -20.07
CA LYS A 409 9.26 23.87 -20.85
C LYS A 409 8.65 22.81 -21.76
N ALA A 410 7.36 22.90 -22.01
CA ALA A 410 6.65 22.02 -22.93
C ALA A 410 5.62 22.79 -23.75
N LYS A 411 5.38 22.37 -24.99
CA LYS A 411 4.25 22.88 -25.77
C LYS A 411 2.94 22.36 -25.19
N GLY A 412 1.83 23.09 -25.36
CA GLY A 412 0.52 22.62 -24.94
C GLY A 412 0.16 21.24 -25.51
N ARG A 413 0.43 21.00 -26.79
CA ARG A 413 0.21 19.67 -27.42
C ARG A 413 0.93 18.53 -26.69
N GLN A 414 2.15 18.77 -26.23
CA GLN A 414 2.98 17.79 -25.53
C GLN A 414 2.41 17.51 -24.13
N ILE A 415 1.93 18.53 -23.43
CA ILE A 415 1.26 18.38 -22.14
C ILE A 415 0.00 17.52 -22.32
N GLN A 416 -0.83 17.81 -23.34
CA GLN A 416 -2.04 17.05 -23.62
C GLN A 416 -1.73 15.57 -23.93
N GLU A 417 -0.81 15.30 -24.85
CA GLU A 417 -0.39 13.95 -25.23
C GLU A 417 0.18 13.17 -24.04
N TRP A 418 0.95 13.85 -23.19
CA TRP A 418 1.50 13.24 -21.98
C TRP A 418 0.41 12.91 -20.96
N MET A 419 -0.54 13.83 -20.70
CA MET A 419 -1.65 13.56 -19.79
C MET A 419 -2.57 12.44 -20.31
N GLU A 420 -2.79 12.32 -21.62
CA GLU A 420 -3.48 11.17 -22.23
C GLU A 420 -2.77 9.85 -21.91
N LYS A 421 -1.43 9.82 -22.05
CA LYS A 421 -0.63 8.64 -21.72
C LYS A 421 -0.70 8.32 -20.23
N GLU A 422 -0.57 9.31 -19.36
CA GLU A 422 -0.60 9.10 -17.91
C GLU A 422 -1.98 8.63 -17.43
N LEU A 423 -3.07 9.20 -17.97
CA LEU A 423 -4.42 8.71 -17.69
C LEU A 423 -4.61 7.27 -18.21
N HIS A 424 -4.01 6.91 -19.33
CA HIS A 424 -4.01 5.52 -19.80
C HIS A 424 -3.28 4.60 -18.85
N ASN A 425 -2.10 4.98 -18.34
CA ASN A 425 -1.36 4.19 -17.35
C ASN A 425 -2.19 3.92 -16.07
N VAL A 426 -3.05 4.87 -15.68
CA VAL A 426 -3.87 4.78 -14.46
C VAL A 426 -5.15 3.96 -14.69
N PHE A 427 -5.78 4.10 -15.86
CA PHE A 427 -7.14 3.62 -16.12
C PHE A 427 -7.25 2.67 -17.33
N ALA A 428 -6.15 2.11 -17.80
CA ALA A 428 -6.17 1.14 -18.90
C ALA A 428 -7.18 0.02 -18.62
N GLU A 429 -7.93 -0.36 -19.66
CA GLU A 429 -8.85 -1.49 -19.62
C GLU A 429 -8.07 -2.80 -19.48
N GLN A 430 -6.97 -2.93 -20.23
CA GLN A 430 -6.06 -4.06 -20.11
C GLN A 430 -5.20 -3.92 -18.84
N PRO A 431 -5.27 -4.85 -17.87
CA PRO A 431 -4.56 -4.70 -16.60
C PRO A 431 -3.03 -4.65 -16.74
N LEU A 432 -2.47 -5.32 -17.74
CA LEU A 432 -1.03 -5.32 -18.01
C LEU A 432 -0.51 -3.99 -18.57
N GLU A 433 -1.37 -3.15 -19.13
CA GLU A 433 -1.00 -1.80 -19.60
C GLU A 433 -1.04 -0.76 -18.48
N ARG A 434 -1.50 -1.15 -17.28
CA ARG A 434 -1.50 -0.26 -16.13
C ARG A 434 -0.09 -0.14 -15.57
N PHE A 435 0.31 1.09 -15.34
CA PHE A 435 1.67 1.42 -14.96
C PHE A 435 1.70 2.53 -13.91
N GLY A 436 2.57 2.37 -12.92
CA GLY A 436 2.82 3.38 -11.90
C GLY A 436 1.68 3.56 -10.90
N GLY A 437 1.45 4.82 -10.53
CA GLY A 437 0.59 5.20 -9.42
C GLY A 437 -0.82 5.60 -9.82
N TRP A 438 -1.28 6.64 -9.16
CA TRP A 438 -2.50 7.38 -9.42
C TRP A 438 -2.27 8.54 -10.40
N VAL A 439 -3.34 9.29 -10.70
CA VAL A 439 -3.30 10.44 -11.61
C VAL A 439 -2.18 11.41 -11.22
N ILE A 440 -1.43 11.91 -12.21
CA ILE A 440 -0.43 12.97 -12.00
C ILE A 440 -1.05 14.13 -11.24
N ARG A 441 -0.31 14.61 -10.24
CA ARG A 441 -0.70 15.71 -9.38
C ARG A 441 -0.16 17.00 -9.96
N PHE A 442 -0.91 18.08 -9.89
CA PHE A 442 -0.47 19.34 -10.47
C PHE A 442 -1.03 20.57 -9.77
N SER A 443 -0.35 21.71 -9.96
CA SER A 443 -0.80 23.05 -9.58
C SER A 443 -0.66 23.98 -10.78
N GLY A 444 -1.57 24.96 -10.89
CA GLY A 444 -1.61 25.92 -12.02
C GLY A 444 -2.32 25.41 -13.29
N MET A 445 -2.79 24.16 -13.26
CA MET A 445 -3.54 23.51 -14.32
C MET A 445 -4.86 22.97 -13.77
N GLU A 446 -5.89 22.93 -14.60
CA GLU A 446 -7.17 22.25 -14.38
C GLU A 446 -7.36 21.21 -15.51
N MET A 447 -7.88 20.02 -15.20
CA MET A 447 -8.14 18.97 -16.17
C MET A 447 -9.45 18.23 -15.89
N THR A 448 -10.25 18.06 -16.94
CA THR A 448 -11.39 17.12 -16.93
C THR A 448 -11.11 15.97 -17.87
N PHE A 449 -11.48 14.75 -17.50
CA PHE A 449 -11.24 13.56 -18.31
C PHE A 449 -12.34 12.50 -18.16
N ASN A 450 -12.42 11.59 -19.12
CA ASN A 450 -13.23 10.37 -19.05
C ASN A 450 -12.30 9.18 -18.79
N ALA A 451 -12.40 8.57 -17.60
CA ALA A 451 -11.59 7.45 -17.16
C ALA A 451 -11.93 6.12 -17.84
N ASN A 452 -13.10 6.00 -18.48
CA ASN A 452 -13.50 4.81 -19.23
C ASN A 452 -13.41 5.03 -20.75
N ALA A 453 -12.96 6.20 -21.21
CA ALA A 453 -12.75 6.46 -22.63
C ALA A 453 -11.55 5.67 -23.18
N PRO A 454 -11.56 5.32 -24.49
CA PRO A 454 -10.44 4.65 -25.14
C PRO A 454 -9.12 5.42 -25.00
N LYS A 455 -8.01 4.69 -25.13
CA LYS A 455 -6.65 5.25 -25.15
C LYS A 455 -6.54 6.44 -26.11
N GLY A 456 -6.05 7.57 -25.62
CA GLY A 456 -5.88 8.80 -26.40
C GLY A 456 -7.15 9.65 -26.57
N GLN A 457 -8.25 9.29 -25.90
CA GLN A 457 -9.51 10.06 -25.90
C GLN A 457 -9.99 10.37 -24.48
N ARG A 458 -9.10 10.30 -23.48
CA ARG A 458 -9.45 10.44 -22.07
C ARG A 458 -9.55 11.90 -21.68
N VAL A 459 -8.58 12.73 -22.07
CA VAL A 459 -8.56 14.17 -21.76
C VAL A 459 -9.69 14.88 -22.51
N GLN A 460 -10.59 15.51 -21.76
CA GLN A 460 -11.70 16.29 -22.33
C GLN A 460 -11.40 17.79 -22.36
N SER A 461 -10.72 18.30 -21.33
CA SER A 461 -10.26 19.68 -21.30
C SER A 461 -9.05 19.84 -20.41
N ILE A 462 -8.15 20.74 -20.78
CA ILE A 462 -7.07 21.25 -19.94
C ILE A 462 -7.12 22.77 -19.99
N ARG A 463 -6.98 23.41 -18.83
CA ARG A 463 -6.81 24.86 -18.69
C ARG A 463 -5.56 25.16 -17.88
N ILE A 464 -4.78 26.15 -18.29
CA ILE A 464 -3.59 26.62 -17.56
C ILE A 464 -3.77 28.11 -17.29
N GLY A 465 -3.65 28.52 -16.03
CA GLY A 465 -3.89 29.92 -15.63
C GLY A 465 -5.30 30.42 -15.98
N GLY A 466 -6.29 29.53 -15.95
CA GLY A 466 -7.69 29.85 -16.29
C GLY A 466 -7.99 30.00 -17.79
N GLN A 467 -7.02 29.79 -18.68
CA GLN A 467 -7.23 29.80 -20.13
C GLN A 467 -7.21 28.38 -20.70
N PRO A 468 -8.01 28.07 -21.74
CA PRO A 468 -7.88 26.81 -22.47
C PRO A 468 -6.45 26.58 -22.92
N LEU A 469 -6.00 25.32 -22.88
CA LEU A 469 -4.68 24.92 -23.33
C LEU A 469 -4.49 25.28 -24.82
N ASP A 470 -3.60 26.23 -25.11
CA ASP A 470 -3.11 26.50 -26.47
C ASP A 470 -2.05 25.45 -26.85
N PRO A 471 -2.27 24.64 -27.92
CA PRO A 471 -1.33 23.59 -28.34
C PRO A 471 0.07 24.10 -28.73
N GLU A 472 0.19 25.33 -29.24
CA GLU A 472 1.45 25.90 -29.71
C GLU A 472 2.17 26.74 -28.67
N ARG A 473 1.45 27.23 -27.67
CA ARG A 473 2.06 27.95 -26.56
C ARG A 473 3.02 27.04 -25.80
N VAL A 474 4.17 27.61 -25.45
CA VAL A 474 5.15 26.99 -24.55
C VAL A 474 4.83 27.39 -23.12
N TYR A 475 4.73 26.41 -22.23
CA TYR A 475 4.48 26.58 -20.80
C TYR A 475 5.71 26.19 -20.01
N THR A 476 5.99 26.92 -18.95
CA THR A 476 7.03 26.60 -17.97
C THR A 476 6.51 25.58 -16.96
N MET A 477 7.33 24.59 -16.62
CA MET A 477 6.94 23.49 -15.75
C MET A 477 8.01 23.15 -14.71
N ALA A 478 7.59 22.62 -13.56
CA ALA A 478 8.48 22.16 -12.50
C ALA A 478 8.06 20.78 -11.97
N ALA A 479 9.04 19.95 -11.62
CA ALA A 479 8.84 18.64 -11.01
C ALA A 479 10.06 18.22 -10.18
N CYS A 480 9.99 17.09 -9.48
CA CYS A 480 11.19 16.49 -8.88
C CYS A 480 12.09 15.84 -9.94
N LEU A 481 13.41 15.94 -9.76
CA LEU A 481 14.39 15.18 -10.54
C LEU A 481 14.21 13.68 -10.32
N ARG A 482 14.37 12.90 -11.40
CA ARG A 482 14.52 11.45 -11.37
C ARG A 482 15.90 11.12 -11.95
N ARG A 483 16.86 10.73 -11.11
CA ARG A 483 18.23 10.43 -11.54
C ARG A 483 18.26 9.25 -12.50
N GLY A 484 19.27 9.17 -13.36
CA GLY A 484 19.37 8.12 -14.39
C GLY A 484 18.39 8.28 -15.58
N GLU A 485 17.42 9.19 -15.51
CA GLU A 485 16.68 9.61 -16.70
C GLU A 485 17.53 10.51 -17.61
N PRO A 486 17.28 10.52 -18.93
CA PRO A 486 17.86 11.51 -19.82
C PRO A 486 17.56 12.97 -19.40
N ASP A 487 18.49 13.89 -19.68
CA ASP A 487 18.39 15.29 -19.23
C ASP A 487 17.12 16.03 -19.69
N HIS A 488 16.55 15.64 -20.82
CA HIS A 488 15.33 16.20 -21.39
C HIS A 488 14.03 15.64 -20.78
N MET A 489 14.11 14.75 -19.79
CA MET A 489 12.95 14.25 -19.06
C MET A 489 12.55 15.20 -17.93
N LEU A 490 11.26 15.48 -17.79
CA LEU A 490 10.68 16.19 -16.65
C LEU A 490 9.60 15.30 -16.02
N CYS A 491 9.97 14.56 -14.97
CA CYS A 491 9.08 13.62 -14.27
C CYS A 491 8.38 12.64 -15.23
N ARG A 492 9.15 11.83 -15.96
CA ARG A 492 8.67 10.90 -17.03
C ARG A 492 8.07 11.56 -18.27
N MET A 493 7.84 12.87 -18.31
CA MET A 493 7.48 13.56 -19.55
C MET A 493 8.74 13.73 -20.42
N PRO A 494 8.80 13.15 -21.63
CA PRO A 494 9.95 13.28 -22.51
C PRO A 494 9.96 14.64 -23.22
N ASN A 495 11.12 14.99 -23.76
CA ASN A 495 11.33 16.14 -24.66
C ASN A 495 10.99 17.50 -24.05
N ALA A 496 11.25 17.69 -22.75
CA ALA A 496 11.20 19.02 -22.16
C ALA A 496 12.29 19.92 -22.76
N GLN A 497 11.91 21.14 -23.11
CA GLN A 497 12.82 22.19 -23.61
C GLN A 497 13.45 22.90 -22.42
N ASP A 498 14.71 23.32 -22.57
CA ASP A 498 15.49 24.05 -21.56
C ASP A 498 15.41 23.44 -20.13
N PRO A 499 15.64 22.12 -19.96
CA PRO A 499 15.61 21.51 -18.64
C PRO A 499 16.72 22.08 -17.75
N GLN A 500 16.39 22.45 -16.52
CA GLN A 500 17.34 22.95 -15.52
C GLN A 500 17.09 22.29 -14.18
N VAL A 501 18.15 21.76 -13.56
CA VAL A 501 18.12 21.27 -12.18
C VAL A 501 18.47 22.45 -11.27
N LEU A 502 17.61 22.72 -10.30
CA LEU A 502 17.78 23.80 -9.33
C LEU A 502 18.61 23.32 -8.14
N ASP A 503 19.23 24.26 -7.43
CA ASP A 503 20.15 24.01 -6.32
C ASP A 503 19.47 23.67 -4.99
N TYR A 504 18.13 23.63 -4.97
CA TYR A 504 17.32 23.24 -3.82
C TYR A 504 16.48 22.00 -4.11
N THR A 505 16.17 21.28 -3.04
CA THR A 505 15.42 20.04 -3.04
C THR A 505 13.93 20.25 -2.85
N ILE A 506 13.15 19.20 -3.09
CA ILE A 506 11.71 19.22 -2.82
C ILE A 506 11.40 19.41 -1.32
N HIS A 507 12.24 18.94 -0.40
CA HIS A 507 12.06 19.21 1.03
C HIS A 507 12.37 20.65 1.39
N ASP A 508 13.42 21.24 0.80
CA ASP A 508 13.73 22.67 1.02
C ASP A 508 12.53 23.55 0.65
N VAL A 509 11.88 23.24 -0.48
CA VAL A 509 10.65 23.91 -0.92
C VAL A 509 9.54 23.80 0.13
N MET A 510 9.31 22.60 0.67
CA MET A 510 8.26 22.38 1.67
C MET A 510 8.57 23.08 2.99
N GLU A 511 9.82 23.01 3.47
CA GLU A 511 10.26 23.71 4.69
C GLU A 511 10.06 25.22 4.57
N GLU A 512 10.48 25.81 3.45
CA GLU A 512 10.32 27.24 3.20
C GLU A 512 8.84 27.65 3.07
N TYR A 513 8.04 26.87 2.34
CA TYR A 513 6.62 27.14 2.17
C TYR A 513 5.90 27.14 3.52
N LEU A 514 6.13 26.13 4.35
CA LEU A 514 5.53 26.04 5.68
C LEU A 514 6.03 27.14 6.61
N LYS A 515 7.30 27.53 6.53
CA LYS A 515 7.85 28.65 7.29
C LYS A 515 7.20 29.99 6.95
N VAL A 516 6.88 30.23 5.68
CA VAL A 516 6.24 31.47 5.22
C VAL A 516 4.75 31.50 5.56
N HIS A 517 4.05 30.38 5.39
CA HIS A 517 2.60 30.31 5.57
C HIS A 517 2.18 30.03 7.03
N GLY A 518 3.02 29.34 7.80
CA GLY A 518 2.78 28.97 9.20
C GLY A 518 1.70 27.92 9.38
N THR A 519 0.45 28.21 9.00
CA THR A 519 -0.68 27.27 8.99
C THR A 519 -1.29 27.20 7.60
N VAL A 520 -1.31 26.01 6.99
CA VAL A 520 -1.93 25.73 5.70
C VAL A 520 -3.34 25.14 5.87
N SER A 521 -4.16 25.16 4.82
CA SER A 521 -5.49 24.54 4.81
C SER A 521 -5.80 23.90 3.46
N PRO A 522 -4.99 22.92 3.03
CA PRO A 522 -5.15 22.30 1.72
C PRO A 522 -6.46 21.51 1.63
N LYS A 523 -7.01 21.47 0.42
CA LYS A 523 -8.28 20.83 0.10
C LYS A 523 -8.21 20.25 -1.31
N THR A 524 -9.17 19.39 -1.65
CA THR A 524 -9.51 19.18 -3.05
C THR A 524 -10.25 20.43 -3.55
N ASP A 525 -9.82 20.95 -4.69
CA ASP A 525 -10.37 22.15 -5.33
C ASP A 525 -10.93 21.89 -6.73
N GLY A 526 -10.90 20.64 -7.18
CA GLY A 526 -11.48 20.23 -8.46
C GLY A 526 -10.55 20.50 -9.63
N ARG A 527 -9.23 20.66 -9.38
CA ARG A 527 -8.25 20.79 -10.45
C ARG A 527 -8.12 19.53 -11.30
N ALA A 528 -8.54 18.36 -10.81
CA ALA A 528 -8.65 17.15 -11.63
C ALA A 528 -10.02 16.50 -11.42
N VAL A 529 -10.77 16.25 -12.51
CA VAL A 529 -12.12 15.66 -12.43
C VAL A 529 -12.31 14.55 -13.46
N ALA A 530 -12.63 13.35 -13.00
CA ALA A 530 -13.17 12.27 -13.83
C ALA A 530 -14.67 12.50 -14.02
N LEU A 531 -15.13 12.65 -15.26
CA LEU A 531 -16.53 12.98 -15.58
C LEU A 531 -17.45 11.75 -15.61
N ASP A 532 -16.88 10.56 -15.70
CA ASP A 532 -17.56 9.27 -15.90
C ASP A 532 -17.31 8.27 -14.77
N LEU A 533 -16.77 8.72 -13.63
CA LEU A 533 -16.61 7.95 -12.40
C LEU A 533 -17.34 8.63 -11.24
N PRO A 534 -17.87 7.86 -10.27
CA PRO A 534 -18.38 8.43 -9.03
C PRO A 534 -17.24 9.04 -8.21
N ALA A 535 -17.46 10.22 -7.64
CA ALA A 535 -16.54 10.86 -6.72
C ALA A 535 -16.92 10.53 -5.26
N PRO A 536 -15.97 10.19 -4.38
CA PRO A 536 -14.53 10.03 -4.64
C PRO A 536 -14.18 8.71 -5.35
N VAL A 537 -13.13 8.74 -6.18
CA VAL A 537 -12.53 7.52 -6.76
C VAL A 537 -11.46 6.99 -5.80
N LEU A 538 -11.72 5.85 -5.17
CA LEU A 538 -10.89 5.29 -4.08
C LEU A 538 -10.04 4.09 -4.49
N SER A 539 -10.37 3.45 -5.60
CA SER A 539 -9.63 2.31 -6.12
C SER A 539 -9.56 2.39 -7.64
N GLN A 540 -8.50 1.82 -8.20
CA GLN A 540 -8.33 1.69 -9.63
C GLN A 540 -8.96 0.41 -10.17
N VAL A 541 -9.47 -0.51 -9.35
CA VAL A 541 -9.90 -1.85 -9.80
C VAL A 541 -11.37 -1.82 -10.27
N PRO A 542 -11.65 -1.81 -11.58
CA PRO A 542 -13.02 -1.86 -12.05
C PRO A 542 -13.57 -3.29 -11.96
N ASN A 543 -14.89 -3.42 -11.93
CA ASN A 543 -15.60 -4.68 -12.24
C ASN A 543 -15.21 -5.90 -11.38
N VAL A 544 -14.83 -5.65 -10.13
CA VAL A 544 -14.53 -6.68 -9.13
C VAL A 544 -15.47 -6.49 -7.95
N ASP A 545 -15.82 -7.57 -7.26
CA ASP A 545 -16.62 -7.53 -6.03
C ASP A 545 -15.76 -7.06 -4.85
N TYR A 546 -15.29 -5.82 -4.95
CA TYR A 546 -14.43 -5.17 -3.98
C TYR A 546 -14.78 -3.69 -3.90
N VAL A 547 -14.86 -3.20 -2.66
CA VAL A 547 -15.08 -1.78 -2.35
C VAL A 547 -14.05 -1.39 -1.30
N PHE A 548 -13.22 -0.41 -1.62
CA PHE A 548 -12.27 0.18 -0.68
C PHE A 548 -13.04 0.84 0.48
N ARG A 549 -12.70 0.48 1.72
CA ARG A 549 -13.31 1.03 2.94
C ARG A 549 -12.40 1.02 4.15
#